data_AF-A0A2Z4N9Z8-F1
#
_entry.id   AF-A0A2Z4N9Z8-F1
#
_cell.length_a   1.000
_cell.length_b   1.000
_cell.length_c   1.000
_cell.angle_alpha   90.00
_cell.angle_beta   90.00
_cell.angle_gamma   90.00
#
_symmetry.space_group_name_H-M   'P 1'
#
loop_
_entity.id
_entity.type
_entity.pdbx_description
1 polymer ?
#
loop_
_entity_poly.entity_id
_entity_poly.type
_entity_poly.pdbx_seq_one_letter_code
_entity_poly.pdbx_strand_id
1 'polypeptide(L)'
;MKTLLLALAVVAFVCLGSADQLGLRRPLISHSQYCFQCTTESLWHKCVRSEQCPGMDTKCYTLYKRDENGEEKWAVKGCDYSCPTAGPDERLKCCYYNKCNEY
;
A
#
# COMPACT_ATOMS: atom_id res chain seq x y z
N MET A 1 -44.27 5.69 48.44
CA MET A 1 -43.11 6.38 47.80
C MET A 1 -41.85 5.54 48.00
N LYS A 2 -41.61 4.52 47.17
CA LYS A 2 -40.38 3.69 47.26
C LYS A 2 -40.10 2.82 46.03
N THR A 3 -40.74 3.11 44.89
CA THR A 3 -40.64 2.30 43.67
C THR A 3 -40.03 3.06 42.49
N LEU A 4 -39.95 4.39 42.56
CA LEU A 4 -39.43 5.21 41.45
C LEU A 4 -37.90 5.19 41.33
N LEU A 5 -37.17 4.82 42.40
CA LEU A 5 -35.70 4.83 42.39
C LEU A 5 -35.08 3.62 41.67
N LEU A 6 -35.78 2.49 41.56
CA LEU A 6 -35.23 1.30 40.88
C LEU A 6 -35.24 1.43 39.36
N ALA A 7 -36.19 2.17 38.78
CA ALA A 7 -36.31 2.32 37.34
C ALA A 7 -35.16 3.13 36.71
N LEU A 8 -34.60 4.10 37.44
CA LEU A 8 -33.48 4.91 36.93
C LEU A 8 -32.13 4.17 36.94
N ALA A 9 -31.93 3.21 37.83
CA ALA A 9 -30.65 2.49 37.91
C ALA A 9 -30.45 1.53 36.73
N VAL A 10 -31.52 0.92 36.21
CA VAL A 10 -31.41 -0.07 35.12
C VAL A 10 -31.01 0.60 33.80
N VAL A 11 -31.44 1.83 33.53
CA VAL A 11 -31.14 2.54 32.27
C VAL A 11 -29.68 2.98 32.18
N ALA A 12 -29.02 3.28 33.30
CA ALA A 12 -27.63 3.72 33.29
C ALA A 12 -26.63 2.60 32.95
N PHE A 13 -26.94 1.35 33.29
CA PHE A 13 -26.04 0.21 33.03
C PHE A 13 -26.15 -0.37 31.62
N VAL A 14 -27.23 -0.10 30.88
CA VAL A 14 -27.36 -0.53 29.47
C VAL A 14 -26.54 0.36 28.52
N CYS A 15 -26.14 1.55 28.97
CA CYS A 15 -25.28 2.47 28.20
C CYS A 15 -23.78 2.24 28.46
N LEU A 16 -23.40 1.34 29.37
CA LEU A 16 -22.01 0.91 29.57
C LEU A 16 -21.64 -0.31 28.70
N GLY A 17 -22.38 -0.51 27.61
CA GLY A 17 -22.03 -1.43 26.55
C GLY A 17 -20.72 -1.00 25.87
N SER A 18 -19.66 -1.75 26.18
CA SER A 18 -18.42 -1.87 25.40
C SER A 18 -17.63 -0.58 25.15
N ALA A 19 -17.01 -0.04 26.21
CA ALA A 19 -15.76 0.72 26.05
C ALA A 19 -14.58 -0.17 25.54
N ASP A 20 -14.78 -1.48 25.43
CA ASP A 20 -13.86 -2.43 24.78
C ASP A 20 -13.92 -2.42 23.24
N GLN A 21 -14.74 -1.56 22.63
CA GLN A 21 -14.57 -1.18 21.21
C GLN A 21 -13.59 -0.01 21.03
N LEU A 22 -12.73 0.26 22.02
CA LEU A 22 -11.40 0.79 21.75
C LEU A 22 -10.60 -0.28 21.00
N GLY A 23 -11.00 -0.49 19.75
CA GLY A 23 -10.24 -1.15 18.69
C GLY A 23 -8.97 -0.34 18.45
N LEU A 24 -8.06 -0.42 19.43
CA LEU A 24 -6.66 -0.05 19.38
C LEU A 24 -5.88 -0.94 18.39
N ARG A 25 -6.55 -1.52 17.39
CA ARG A 25 -6.00 -1.43 16.04
C ARG A 25 -6.09 0.04 15.65
N ARG A 26 -5.06 0.80 16.08
CA ARG A 26 -4.49 1.85 15.21
C ARG A 26 -4.65 1.33 13.78
N PRO A 27 -5.16 2.12 12.82
CA PRO A 27 -4.94 1.74 11.43
C PRO A 27 -3.44 1.48 11.36
N LEU A 28 -3.05 0.21 11.17
CA LEU A 28 -1.72 -0.12 10.68
C LEU A 28 -1.59 0.84 9.52
N ILE A 29 -0.74 1.85 9.68
CA ILE A 29 -0.72 3.03 8.81
C ILE A 29 -0.79 2.47 7.41
N SER A 30 -1.96 2.61 6.78
CA SER A 30 -2.18 2.04 5.47
C SER A 30 -1.44 3.01 4.57
N HIS A 31 -0.14 2.81 4.46
CA HIS A 31 0.68 3.39 3.42
C HIS A 31 0.21 2.70 2.14
N SER A 32 -0.99 3.07 1.69
CA SER A 32 -1.52 2.65 0.41
C SER A 32 -0.70 3.39 -0.64
N GLN A 33 0.49 2.86 -0.89
CA GLN A 33 1.34 3.26 -1.99
C GLN A 33 0.72 2.70 -3.26
N TYR A 34 0.62 3.52 -4.29
CA TYR A 34 0.16 3.10 -5.62
C TYR A 34 1.32 3.20 -6.60
N CYS A 35 1.60 2.15 -7.33
CA CYS A 35 2.68 2.08 -8.32
C CYS A 35 2.19 1.40 -9.59
N PHE A 36 2.84 1.68 -10.71
CA PHE A 36 2.68 0.87 -11.91
C PHE A 36 3.41 -0.46 -11.68
N GLN A 37 2.72 -1.58 -11.93
CA GLN A 37 3.19 -2.95 -11.66
C GLN A 37 3.05 -3.79 -12.94
N CYS A 38 4.12 -3.82 -13.75
CA CYS A 38 4.07 -4.41 -15.10
C CYS A 38 5.47 -4.70 -15.65
N THR A 39 5.51 -5.61 -16.62
CA THR A 39 6.64 -5.84 -17.53
C THR A 39 6.35 -5.25 -18.90
N THR A 40 7.38 -5.13 -19.75
CA THR A 40 7.25 -4.76 -21.17
C THR A 40 6.34 -5.70 -21.97
N GLU A 41 6.22 -6.96 -21.59
CA GLU A 41 5.30 -7.92 -22.22
C GLU A 41 3.84 -7.66 -21.86
N SER A 42 3.60 -7.13 -20.65
CA SER A 42 2.25 -6.88 -20.11
C SER A 42 1.73 -5.45 -20.36
N LEU A 43 2.42 -4.71 -21.23
CA LEU A 43 2.30 -3.25 -21.39
C LEU A 43 0.85 -2.80 -21.61
N TRP A 44 0.15 -3.51 -22.49
CA TRP A 44 -1.23 -3.18 -22.91
C TRP A 44 -2.31 -3.46 -21.87
N HIS A 45 -2.03 -4.29 -20.86
CA HIS A 45 -3.06 -4.76 -19.91
C HIS A 45 -2.81 -4.29 -18.48
N LYS A 46 -1.55 -4.27 -18.03
CA LYS A 46 -1.19 -3.95 -16.63
C LYS A 46 -0.46 -2.62 -16.46
N CYS A 47 0.10 -2.07 -17.53
CA CYS A 47 0.90 -0.84 -17.48
C CYS A 47 0.08 0.43 -17.75
N VAL A 48 -1.25 0.32 -17.84
CA VAL A 48 -2.16 1.45 -18.13
C VAL A 48 -2.62 2.15 -16.85
N ARG A 49 -2.61 1.45 -15.71
CA ARG A 49 -3.08 1.99 -14.43
C ARG A 49 -2.14 1.56 -13.30
N SER A 50 -1.94 2.45 -12.35
CA SER A 50 -1.27 2.11 -11.09
C SER A 50 -2.19 1.25 -10.22
N GLU A 51 -1.61 0.27 -9.55
CA GLU A 51 -2.27 -0.61 -8.60
C GLU A 51 -1.75 -0.36 -7.18
N GLN A 52 -2.56 -0.73 -6.18
CA GLN A 52 -2.12 -0.67 -4.78
C GLN A 52 -0.98 -1.66 -4.57
N CYS A 53 0.07 -1.23 -3.89
CA CYS A 53 1.20 -2.08 -3.55
C CYS A 53 0.75 -3.13 -2.50
N PRO A 54 1.18 -4.39 -2.64
CA PRO A 54 0.79 -5.43 -1.70
C PRO A 54 1.50 -5.25 -0.35
N GLY A 55 0.85 -5.71 0.72
CA GLY A 55 1.46 -5.83 2.05
C GLY A 55 2.00 -4.51 2.61
N MET A 56 3.33 -4.45 2.81
CA MET A 56 4.05 -3.32 3.39
C MET A 56 4.91 -2.57 2.37
N ASP A 57 4.73 -2.82 1.08
CA ASP A 57 5.53 -2.19 0.03
C ASP A 57 5.21 -0.70 -0.06
N THR A 58 6.23 0.14 0.17
CA THR A 58 6.07 1.60 0.30
C THR A 58 6.82 2.39 -0.77
N LYS A 59 7.51 1.70 -1.69
CA LYS A 59 8.34 2.34 -2.72
C LYS A 59 7.95 1.80 -4.08
N CYS A 60 7.98 2.66 -5.09
CA CYS A 60 7.93 2.21 -6.47
C CYS A 60 9.34 2.09 -7.03
N TYR A 61 9.51 1.18 -7.99
CA TYR A 61 10.74 1.09 -8.78
C TYR A 61 10.47 0.92 -10.27
N THR A 62 11.46 1.29 -11.06
CA THR A 62 11.61 0.93 -12.47
C THR A 62 12.97 0.28 -12.66
N LEU A 63 12.98 -0.95 -13.16
CA LEU A 63 14.16 -1.69 -13.58
C LEU A 63 14.40 -1.44 -15.07
N TYR A 64 15.64 -1.11 -15.42
CA TYR A 64 16.09 -0.95 -16.79
C TYR A 64 17.15 -1.99 -17.11
N LYS A 65 17.14 -2.48 -18.35
CA LYS A 65 18.09 -3.44 -18.91
C LYS A 65 18.65 -2.91 -20.22
N ARG A 66 19.89 -3.27 -20.52
CA ARG A 66 20.43 -3.06 -21.87
C ARG A 66 19.89 -4.11 -22.82
N ASP A 67 19.50 -3.69 -24.02
CA ASP A 67 19.19 -4.60 -25.11
C ASP A 67 20.45 -5.04 -25.87
N GLU A 68 20.26 -5.83 -26.94
CA GLU A 68 21.35 -6.35 -27.78
C GLU A 68 22.20 -5.25 -28.43
N ASN A 69 21.66 -4.03 -28.58
CA ASN A 69 22.36 -2.88 -29.14
C ASN A 69 23.03 -2.02 -28.06
N GLY A 70 22.93 -2.41 -26.78
CA GLY A 70 23.43 -1.65 -25.63
C GLY A 70 22.53 -0.48 -25.23
N GLU A 71 21.35 -0.32 -25.83
CA GLU A 71 20.39 0.71 -25.45
C GLU A 71 19.70 0.33 -24.14
N GLU A 72 19.60 1.28 -23.23
CA GLU A 72 18.89 1.06 -21.97
C GLU A 72 17.38 1.23 -22.17
N LYS A 73 16.62 0.17 -21.87
CA LYS A 73 15.15 0.14 -21.91
C LYS A 73 14.59 -0.29 -20.58
N TRP A 74 13.47 0.30 -20.15
CA TRP A 74 12.80 -0.19 -18.95
C TRP A 74 12.25 -1.60 -19.23
N ALA A 75 12.37 -2.48 -18.26
CA ALA A 75 11.95 -3.88 -18.34
C ALA A 75 10.80 -4.20 -17.37
N VAL A 76 10.85 -3.62 -16.17
CA VAL A 76 9.88 -3.89 -15.09
C VAL A 76 9.59 -2.60 -14.34
N LYS A 77 8.31 -2.38 -14.01
CA LYS A 77 7.84 -1.41 -13.03
C LYS A 77 7.17 -2.19 -11.91
N GLY A 78 7.41 -1.80 -10.66
CA GLY A 78 6.86 -2.50 -9.51
C GLY A 78 6.93 -1.70 -8.24
N CYS A 79 6.63 -2.40 -7.15
CA CYS A 79 6.72 -1.89 -5.79
C CYS A 79 7.47 -2.87 -4.90
N ASP A 80 8.11 -2.33 -3.87
CA ASP A 80 8.88 -3.08 -2.91
C ASP A 80 8.92 -2.30 -1.57
N TYR A 81 9.16 -3.00 -0.47
CA TYR A 81 9.42 -2.44 0.85
C TYR A 81 10.70 -1.59 0.84
N SER A 82 11.75 -2.08 0.19
CA SER A 82 13.05 -1.41 0.08
C SER A 82 13.41 -1.19 -1.39
N CYS A 83 14.31 -0.25 -1.70
CA CYS A 83 14.71 -0.10 -3.10
C CYS A 83 15.55 -1.32 -3.49
N PRO A 84 15.16 -2.10 -4.52
CA PRO A 84 15.91 -3.29 -4.90
C PRO A 84 17.34 -2.95 -5.34
N THR A 85 18.22 -3.95 -5.30
CA THR A 85 19.60 -3.82 -5.79
C THR A 85 19.65 -4.24 -7.26
N ALA A 86 20.28 -3.42 -8.10
CA ALA A 86 20.47 -3.75 -9.51
C ALA A 86 21.50 -4.87 -9.72
N GLY A 87 21.26 -5.75 -10.69
CA GLY A 87 22.25 -6.69 -11.19
C GLY A 87 23.34 -6.05 -12.08
N PRO A 88 24.31 -6.85 -12.57
CA PRO A 88 25.49 -6.37 -13.30
C PRO A 88 25.23 -5.55 -14.58
N ASP A 89 24.07 -5.75 -15.23
CA ASP A 89 23.67 -5.06 -16.46
C ASP A 89 22.29 -4.38 -16.32
N GLU A 90 21.91 -4.10 -15.08
CA GLU A 90 20.64 -3.49 -14.75
C GLU A 90 20.85 -2.10 -14.15
N ARG A 91 19.89 -1.21 -14.37
CA ARG A 91 19.79 0.05 -13.64
C ARG A 91 18.46 0.08 -12.92
N LEU A 92 18.48 0.52 -11.67
CA LEU A 92 17.26 0.66 -10.86
C LEU A 92 17.00 2.13 -10.53
N LYS A 93 15.75 2.54 -10.67
CA LYS A 93 15.27 3.86 -10.25
C LYS A 93 14.11 3.67 -9.30
N CYS A 94 14.29 4.12 -8.05
CA CYS A 94 13.24 4.08 -7.03
C CYS A 94 12.68 5.47 -6.73
N CYS A 95 11.44 5.51 -6.26
CA CYS A 95 10.76 6.72 -5.83
C CYS A 95 9.68 6.41 -4.78
N TYR A 96 9.24 7.45 -4.04
CA TYR A 96 8.58 7.29 -2.73
C TYR A 96 7.18 7.89 -2.64
N TYR A 97 6.61 8.34 -3.76
CA TYR A 97 5.27 8.95 -3.79
C TYR A 97 4.37 8.21 -4.78
N ASN A 98 3.06 8.37 -4.62
CA ASN A 98 2.09 7.66 -5.44
C ASN A 98 2.32 7.89 -6.93
N LYS A 99 2.32 6.79 -7.70
CA LYS A 99 2.42 6.73 -9.17
C LYS A 99 3.72 7.28 -9.74
N CYS A 100 4.75 7.45 -8.91
CA CYS A 100 6.01 8.09 -9.31
C CYS A 100 6.81 7.34 -10.39
N ASN A 101 6.49 6.07 -10.65
CA ASN A 101 7.12 5.25 -11.67
C ASN A 101 6.30 5.15 -12.97
N GLU A 102 5.42 6.12 -13.25
CA GLU A 102 4.62 6.16 -14.49
C GLU A 102 5.48 6.10 -15.76
N TYR A 103 6.53 6.94 -15.82
CA TYR A 103 7.43 7.08 -16.97
C TYR A 103 8.76 6.36 -16.74
#